data_AF-A0A246Q8H4-F1
#
_entry.id   AF-A0A246Q8H4-F1
#
_cell.length_a   1.000
_cell.length_b   1.000
_cell.length_c   1.000
_cell.angle_alpha   90.00
_cell.angle_beta   90.00
_cell.angle_gamma   90.00
#
_symmetry.space_group_name_H-M   'P 1'
#
loop_
_entity.id
_entity.type
_entity.pdbx_description
1 polymer ?
#
loop_
_entity_poly.entity_id
_entity_poly.type
_entity_poly.pdbx_seq_one_letter_code
_entity_poly.pdbx_strand_id
1 'polypeptide(L)'
;MDDTTPISITQLEQAINYWRLRSPSTGDEARLCEEAAALATPYALLIFAGTRELHVGDLNDESRQAYAGWLEAERPRSPEARTLNL
;
A
#
# COMPACT_ATOMS: atom_id res chain seq x y z
N MET A 1 -11.50 -0.83 -6.94
CA MET A 1 -11.11 -2.22 -6.65
C MET A 1 -12.32 -2.95 -6.16
N ASP A 2 -12.48 -4.22 -6.52
CA ASP A 2 -13.60 -5.05 -6.11
C ASP A 2 -13.43 -5.46 -4.64
N ASP A 3 -14.50 -5.38 -3.84
CA ASP A 3 -14.46 -5.63 -2.39
C ASP A 3 -14.09 -7.08 -2.04
N THR A 4 -14.32 -8.03 -2.93
CA THR A 4 -13.97 -9.45 -2.73
C THR A 4 -12.53 -9.78 -3.14
N THR A 5 -11.77 -8.79 -3.61
CA THR A 5 -10.37 -9.02 -4.00
C THR A 5 -9.54 -9.31 -2.74
N PRO A 6 -8.82 -10.44 -2.66
CA PRO A 6 -7.97 -10.75 -1.53
C PRO A 6 -6.69 -9.89 -1.55
N ILE A 7 -6.25 -9.49 -0.37
CA ILE A 7 -5.01 -8.76 -0.09
C ILE A 7 -4.22 -9.58 0.93
N SER A 8 -3.02 -10.02 0.54
CA SER A 8 -2.12 -10.73 1.43
C SER A 8 -1.36 -9.80 2.38
N ILE A 9 -0.94 -10.34 3.52
CA ILE A 9 -0.04 -9.65 4.46
C ILE A 9 1.22 -9.12 3.77
N THR A 10 1.77 -9.87 2.81
CA THR A 10 2.95 -9.47 2.04
C THR A 10 2.69 -8.28 1.13
N GLN A 11 1.50 -8.16 0.53
CA GLN A 11 1.14 -6.96 -0.24
C GLN A 11 0.99 -5.74 0.67
N LEU A 12 0.47 -5.90 1.90
CA LEU A 12 0.45 -4.81 2.88
C LEU A 12 1.87 -4.41 3.29
N GLU A 13 2.77 -5.36 3.51
CA GLU A 13 4.19 -5.09 3.81
C GLU A 13 4.87 -4.30 2.67
N GLN A 14 4.64 -4.70 1.43
CA GLN A 14 5.16 -4.01 0.25
C GLN A 14 4.63 -2.57 0.16
N ALA A 15 3.32 -2.38 0.32
CA ALA A 15 2.70 -1.06 0.30
C ALA A 15 3.20 -0.14 1.43
N ILE A 16 3.31 -0.67 2.66
CA ILE A 16 3.88 0.07 3.81
C ILE A 16 5.32 0.48 3.53
N ASN A 17 6.14 -0.44 3.00
CA ASN A 17 7.53 -0.15 2.66
C ASN A 17 7.65 0.91 1.57
N TYR A 18 6.78 0.86 0.55
CA TYR A 18 6.72 1.86 -0.50
C TYR A 18 6.49 3.27 0.06
N TRP A 19 5.48 3.45 0.92
CA TRP A 19 5.16 4.75 1.50
C TRP A 19 6.25 5.27 2.45
N ARG A 20 6.84 4.38 3.26
CA ARG A 20 8.00 4.70 4.11
C ARG A 20 9.22 5.19 3.32
N LEU A 21 9.49 4.61 2.15
CA LEU A 21 10.60 5.03 1.29
C LEU A 21 10.33 6.37 0.61
N ARG A 22 9.06 6.68 0.30
CA ARG A 22 8.67 7.91 -0.39
C ARG A 22 8.65 9.13 0.52
N SER A 23 8.23 8.95 1.77
CA SER A 23 8.22 9.99 2.79
C SER A 23 8.87 9.46 4.06
N PRO A 24 10.22 9.42 4.11
CA PRO A 24 10.92 8.95 5.30
C PRO A 24 10.57 9.84 6.50
N SER A 25 10.36 9.21 7.66
CA SER A 25 10.10 9.90 8.92
C SER A 25 11.16 10.98 9.14
N THR A 26 10.74 12.24 9.28
CA THR A 26 11.64 13.38 9.44
C THR A 26 11.73 13.73 10.92
N GLY A 27 12.90 13.51 11.55
CA GLY A 27 13.17 13.83 12.96
C GLY A 27 13.39 12.61 13.87
N ASP A 28 13.72 12.85 15.15
CA ASP A 28 13.88 11.81 16.19
C ASP A 28 12.58 11.04 16.50
N GLU A 29 11.44 11.55 16.04
CA GLU A 29 10.15 10.86 16.13
C GLU A 29 9.97 9.97 14.90
N ALA A 30 10.06 8.65 15.09
CA ALA A 30 9.81 7.63 14.07
C ALA A 30 8.32 7.54 13.66
N ARG A 31 7.70 8.67 13.28
CA ARG A 31 6.30 8.75 12.88
C ARG A 31 6.16 8.32 11.41
N LEU A 32 5.29 7.34 11.17
CA LEU A 32 4.91 6.95 9.81
C LEU A 32 4.22 8.10 9.08
N CYS A 33 4.39 8.19 7.76
CA CYS A 33 3.51 9.03 6.94
C CYS A 33 2.08 8.49 7.01
N GLU A 34 1.10 9.32 6.66
CA GLU A 34 -0.33 9.02 6.79
C GLU A 34 -0.71 7.71 6.09
N GLU A 35 -0.18 7.45 4.89
CA GLU A 35 -0.47 6.26 4.12
C GLU A 35 0.10 4.98 4.77
N ALA A 36 1.33 5.05 5.27
CA ALA A 36 1.95 3.93 5.98
C ALA A 36 1.24 3.66 7.33
N ALA A 37 0.79 4.72 8.01
CA ALA A 37 0.00 4.59 9.23
C ALA A 37 -1.38 3.97 8.96
N ALA A 38 -2.06 4.41 7.89
CA ALA A 38 -3.35 3.88 7.48
C ALA A 38 -3.29 2.38 7.17
N LEU A 39 -2.20 1.90 6.55
CA LEU A 39 -2.01 0.47 6.26
C LEU A 39 -1.55 -0.35 7.48
N ALA A 40 -1.02 0.28 8.52
CA ALA A 40 -0.54 -0.43 9.71
C ALA A 40 -1.68 -1.13 10.47
N THR A 41 -2.88 -0.55 10.49
CA THR A 41 -4.06 -1.13 11.15
C THR A 41 -4.49 -2.47 10.54
N PRO A 42 -4.81 -2.57 9.23
CA PRO A 42 -5.17 -3.86 8.63
C PRO A 42 -4.02 -4.88 8.68
N TYR A 43 -2.76 -4.43 8.61
CA TYR A 43 -1.60 -5.31 8.80
C TYR A 43 -1.57 -5.92 10.22
N ALA A 44 -1.74 -5.10 11.24
CA ALA A 44 -1.77 -5.55 12.64
C ALA A 44 -2.95 -6.50 12.90
N LEU A 45 -4.10 -6.26 12.28
CA LEU A 45 -5.27 -7.13 12.37
C LEU A 45 -4.98 -8.54 11.82
N LEU A 46 -4.27 -8.67 10.69
CA LEU A 46 -3.87 -9.98 10.16
C LEU A 46 -2.99 -10.76 11.14
N ILE A 47 -2.00 -10.09 11.73
CA ILE A 47 -1.10 -10.69 12.73
C ILE A 47 -1.91 -11.12 13.96
N PHE A 48 -2.75 -10.23 14.48
CA PHE A 48 -3.55 -10.50 15.67
C PHE A 48 -4.54 -11.65 15.47
N ALA A 49 -5.19 -11.72 14.31
CA ALA A 49 -6.12 -12.78 13.96
C ALA A 49 -5.43 -14.10 13.57
N GLY A 50 -4.11 -14.09 13.32
CA GLY A 50 -3.38 -15.24 12.80
C GLY A 50 -3.72 -15.60 11.35
N THR A 51 -4.29 -14.66 10.59
CA THR A 51 -4.64 -14.84 9.18
C THR A 51 -3.56 -14.25 8.27
N ARG A 52 -3.56 -14.68 7.00
CA ARG A 52 -2.55 -14.24 6.01
C ARG A 52 -3.11 -13.30 4.95
N GLU A 53 -4.41 -13.11 4.92
CA GLU A 53 -5.11 -12.28 3.94
C GLU A 53 -6.40 -11.70 4.53
N LEU A 54 -6.85 -10.60 3.93
CA LEU A 54 -8.15 -9.97 4.12
C LEU A 54 -8.71 -9.57 2.75
N HIS A 55 -9.96 -9.18 2.67
CA HIS A 55 -10.57 -8.70 1.45
C HIS A 55 -10.49 -7.18 1.37
N VAL A 56 -10.48 -6.61 0.16
CA VAL A 56 -10.54 -5.15 -0.03
C VAL A 56 -11.68 -4.51 0.76
N GLY A 57 -12.83 -5.20 0.86
CA GLY A 57 -13.99 -4.81 1.67
C GLY A 57 -13.71 -4.61 3.16
N ASP A 58 -12.67 -5.27 3.70
CA ASP A 58 -12.27 -5.18 5.11
C ASP A 58 -11.40 -3.93 5.39
N LEU A 59 -10.93 -3.24 4.35
CA LEU A 59 -10.19 -1.98 4.49
C LEU A 59 -11.13 -0.82 4.77
N ASN A 60 -10.77 0.03 5.73
CA ASN A 60 -11.37 1.35 5.86
C ASN A 60 -10.96 2.26 4.67
N ASP A 61 -11.60 3.43 4.57
CA ASP A 61 -11.39 4.34 3.44
C ASP A 61 -9.93 4.79 3.28
N GLU A 62 -9.25 5.11 4.40
CA GLU A 62 -7.85 5.55 4.41
C GLU A 62 -6.90 4.44 3.94
N SER A 63 -7.05 3.22 4.48
CA SER A 63 -6.25 2.07 4.09
C SER A 63 -6.50 1.71 2.61
N ARG A 64 -7.75 1.78 2.16
CA ARG A 64 -8.12 1.51 0.77
C ARG A 64 -7.49 2.52 -0.18
N GLN A 65 -7.50 3.80 0.18
CA GLN A 65 -6.87 4.86 -0.61
C GLN A 65 -5.36 4.69 -0.67
N ALA A 66 -4.70 4.43 0.46
CA ALA A 66 -3.27 4.20 0.54
C ALA A 66 -2.84 2.96 -0.27
N TYR A 67 -3.61 1.87 -0.19
CA TYR A 67 -3.34 0.65 -0.95
C TYR A 67 -3.52 0.85 -2.46
N ALA A 68 -4.59 1.55 -2.87
CA ALA A 68 -4.83 1.89 -4.26
C ALA A 68 -3.73 2.79 -4.85
N GLY A 69 -3.25 3.77 -4.07
CA GLY A 69 -2.14 4.63 -4.48
C GLY A 69 -0.83 3.87 -4.71
N TRP A 70 -0.54 2.86 -3.88
CA TRP A 70 0.61 1.98 -4.12
C TRP A 70 0.42 1.12 -5.38
N LEU A 71 -0.77 0.51 -5.58
CA LEU A 71 -1.03 -0.33 -6.76
C LEU A 71 -0.90 0.45 -8.09
N GLU A 72 -1.32 1.71 -8.12
CA GLU A 72 -1.15 2.56 -9.30
C GLU A 72 0.33 2.92 -9.53
N ALA A 73 1.13 3.05 -8.47
CA ALA A 73 2.57 3.31 -8.59
C ALA A 73 3.37 2.07 -9.01
N GLU A 74 2.93 0.87 -8.59
CA GLU A 74 3.56 -0.41 -8.93
C GLU A 74 3.21 -0.88 -10.34
N ARG A 75 2.16 -0.31 -10.95
CA ARG A 75 1.82 -0.55 -12.34
C ARG A 75 3.01 -0.16 -13.22
N PRO A 76 3.55 -1.08 -14.05
CA PRO A 76 4.64 -0.74 -14.94
C PRO A 76 4.20 0.40 -15.85
N ARG A 77 4.93 1.53 -15.81
CA ARG A 77 4.73 2.59 -16.81
C ARG A 77 4.97 1.96 -18.18
N SER A 78 3.95 1.93 -19.04
CA SER A 78 4.08 1.38 -20.39
C SER A 78 5.31 2.01 -21.08
N PRO A 79 6.19 1.25 -21.76
CA PRO A 79 7.39 1.79 -22.42
C PRO A 79 7.13 2.75 -23.60
N GLU A 80 5.88 3.09 -23.89
CA GLU A 80 5.42 3.58 -25.21
C GLU A 80 5.56 5.09 -25.43
N ALA A 81 6.44 5.77 -24.69
CA ALA A 81 6.67 7.22 -24.84
C ALA A 81 8.10 7.58 -25.28
N ARG A 82 8.80 6.69 -26.01
CA ARG A 82 10.17 6.96 -26.49
C ARG A 82 10.45 6.67 -27.96
N THR A 83 9.43 6.47 -28.80
CA THR A 83 9.61 6.38 -30.25
C THR A 83 8.74 7.41 -30.96
N LEU A 84 9.21 8.65 -31.02
CA LEU A 84 8.90 9.62 -32.08
C LEU A 84 9.80 10.85 -31.87
N ASN A 85 11.04 10.71 -32.30
CA ASN A 85 11.86 11.80 -32.81
C ASN A 85 12.82 11.17 -33.81
N LEU A 86 12.31 10.99 -35.03
CA LEU A 86 13.12 10.88 -36.25
C LEU A 86 13.30 12.28 -36.81
#